data_AF-A0A3M1ZCC4-F1
#
_entry.id   AF-A0A3M1ZCC4-F1
#
_cell.length_a   1.000
_cell.length_b   1.000
_cell.length_c   1.000
_cell.angle_alpha   90.00
_cell.angle_beta   90.00
_cell.angle_gamma   90.00
#
_symmetry.space_group_name_H-M   'P 1'
#
loop_
_entity.id
_entity.type
_entity.pdbx_description
1 polymer ?
#
loop_
_entity_poly.entity_id
_entity_poly.type
_entity_poly.pdbx_seq_one_letter_code
_entity_poly.pdbx_strand_id
1 'polypeptide(L)'
;MSAIGLLRLGGTGSALTTTTPRGAGTPGPALTPGPRTPITGARSAAGTTECRKAPQPEADVPVHETGIAMEVLRLARETAEREGAARIARLKVVVGRWSGVEPETLRFALETLLEGPVLEGARVEMEVREAEFSCGHCGARFRAQGYFDPCPACGREGAEMVAGDELLLEELDVEDG
;
A
#
# COMPACT_ATOMS: atom_id res chain seq x y z
N MET A 1 -19.18 -13.36 19.67
CA MET A 1 -17.99 -13.02 18.87
C MET A 1 -18.23 -13.60 17.48
N SER A 2 -19.06 -12.93 16.69
CA SER A 2 -19.28 -13.31 15.29
C SER A 2 -18.15 -12.70 14.46
N ALA A 3 -17.28 -13.54 13.91
CA ALA A 3 -16.31 -13.14 12.90
C ALA A 3 -17.00 -13.19 11.54
N ILE A 4 -17.19 -12.04 10.89
CA ILE A 4 -17.82 -11.98 9.57
C ILE A 4 -16.71 -11.94 8.53
N GLY A 5 -16.71 -12.96 7.67
CA GLY A 5 -15.64 -13.22 6.72
C GLY A 5 -15.61 -12.29 5.50
N LEU A 6 -14.41 -11.75 5.25
CA LEU A 6 -13.78 -11.46 3.96
C LEU A 6 -14.62 -10.68 2.94
N LEU A 7 -14.61 -9.34 3.02
CA LEU A 7 -14.92 -8.50 1.86
C LEU A 7 -13.68 -8.42 0.95
N ARG A 8 -13.68 -9.19 -0.15
CA ARG A 8 -12.70 -9.02 -1.23
C ARG A 8 -13.07 -7.83 -2.11
N LEU A 9 -12.36 -6.72 -1.99
CA LEU A 9 -12.35 -5.65 -2.99
C LEU A 9 -11.46 -6.09 -4.18
N GLY A 10 -11.95 -7.04 -4.97
CA GLY A 10 -11.28 -7.53 -6.16
C GLY A 10 -11.70 -6.75 -7.40
N GLY A 11 -10.84 -5.86 -7.89
CA GLY A 11 -10.93 -5.29 -9.23
C GLY A 11 -10.55 -6.33 -10.27
N THR A 12 -11.52 -6.82 -11.05
CA THR A 12 -11.25 -7.62 -12.24
C THR A 12 -10.91 -6.69 -13.40
N GLY A 13 -9.62 -6.38 -13.57
CA GLY A 13 -9.10 -5.71 -14.76
C GLY A 13 -9.02 -6.68 -15.93
N SER A 14 -10.09 -6.79 -16.73
CA SER A 14 -10.09 -7.52 -18.00
C SER A 14 -9.25 -6.78 -19.04
N ALA A 15 -8.07 -7.31 -19.36
CA ALA A 15 -7.19 -6.77 -20.40
C ALA A 15 -7.79 -7.00 -21.80
N LEU A 16 -8.23 -5.92 -22.45
CA LEU A 16 -8.47 -5.88 -23.89
C LEU A 16 -7.12 -5.70 -24.60
N THR A 17 -6.69 -6.74 -25.30
CA THR A 17 -5.54 -6.72 -26.21
C THR A 17 -5.79 -5.73 -27.35
N THR A 18 -5.01 -4.66 -27.41
CA THR A 18 -4.90 -3.84 -28.62
C THR A 18 -3.43 -3.77 -29.02
N THR A 19 -3.11 -4.50 -30.09
CA THR A 19 -1.80 -4.51 -30.74
C THR A 19 -1.61 -3.19 -31.50
N THR A 20 -0.74 -2.30 -31.01
CA THR A 20 -0.32 -1.09 -31.73
C THR A 20 1.02 -1.33 -32.43
N PRO A 21 1.15 -1.09 -33.75
CA PRO A 21 2.42 -1.21 -34.44
C PRO A 21 3.40 -0.10 -34.08
N ARG A 22 4.66 -0.52 -33.96
CA ARG A 22 5.85 0.21 -33.50
C ARG A 22 6.25 1.28 -34.52
N GLY A 23 6.03 2.56 -34.19
CA GLY A 23 6.52 3.70 -34.97
C GLY A 23 8.00 3.98 -34.67
N ALA A 24 8.84 4.02 -35.69
CA ALA A 24 10.27 4.33 -35.59
C ALA A 24 10.49 5.82 -35.27
N GLY A 25 10.94 6.13 -34.07
CA GLY A 25 11.42 7.46 -33.68
C GLY A 25 12.87 7.66 -34.15
N THR A 26 13.12 8.73 -34.89
CA THR A 26 14.45 9.19 -35.25
C THR A 26 15.21 9.74 -34.03
N PRO A 27 16.54 9.54 -33.92
CA PRO A 27 17.31 10.10 -32.82
C PRO A 27 17.49 11.62 -32.99
N GLY A 28 17.11 12.39 -31.97
CA GLY A 28 17.41 13.81 -31.86
C GLY A 28 18.90 14.05 -31.56
N PRO A 29 19.45 15.23 -31.92
CA PRO A 29 20.87 15.51 -31.77
C PRO A 29 21.28 15.64 -30.29
N ALA A 30 22.49 15.16 -29.99
CA ALA A 30 23.10 15.18 -28.67
C ALA A 30 23.35 16.62 -28.18
N LEU A 31 22.73 16.98 -27.06
CA LEU A 31 23.07 18.19 -26.31
C LEU A 31 24.43 17.98 -25.62
N THR A 32 25.41 18.80 -25.96
CA THR A 32 26.71 18.84 -25.28
C THR A 32 26.62 19.69 -24.01
N PRO A 33 27.21 19.24 -22.88
CA PRO A 33 27.25 20.04 -21.67
C PRO A 33 28.28 21.18 -21.79
N GLY A 34 27.84 22.42 -21.55
CA GLY A 34 28.72 23.59 -21.44
C GLY A 34 29.58 23.57 -20.16
N PRO A 35 30.66 24.37 -20.12
CA PRO A 35 31.62 24.35 -19.02
C PRO A 35 31.01 24.85 -17.70
N ARG A 36 31.24 24.11 -16.62
CA ARG A 36 30.83 24.49 -15.26
C ARG A 36 31.86 25.43 -14.64
N THR A 37 31.46 26.67 -14.37
CA THR A 37 32.26 27.63 -13.60
C THR A 37 32.27 27.23 -12.12
N PRO A 38 33.42 27.24 -11.43
CA PRO A 38 33.46 26.94 -9.99
C PRO A 38 32.89 28.12 -9.19
N ILE A 39 31.88 27.84 -8.37
CA ILE A 39 31.41 28.74 -7.32
C ILE A 39 32.40 28.70 -6.15
N THR A 40 33.28 29.71 -6.08
CA THR A 40 34.17 29.95 -4.95
C THR A 40 33.63 31.08 -4.06
N GLY A 41 33.49 30.79 -2.77
CA GLY A 41 33.30 31.78 -1.69
C GLY A 41 32.01 31.52 -0.89
N ALA A 42 31.96 31.55 0.43
CA ALA A 42 32.88 32.15 1.39
C ALA A 42 32.80 31.44 2.76
N ARG A 43 33.76 31.82 3.61
CA ARG A 43 34.21 31.19 4.85
C ARG A 43 33.16 31.26 5.97
N SER A 44 33.15 30.21 6.80
CA SER A 44 32.44 30.12 8.06
C SER A 44 33.20 30.85 9.19
N ALA A 45 32.48 31.59 10.02
CA ALA A 45 32.94 32.05 11.33
C ALA A 45 31.79 31.92 12.35
N ALA A 46 32.02 31.00 13.30
CA ALA A 46 31.57 30.96 14.70
C ALA A 46 30.20 31.54 15.10
N GLY A 47 29.37 30.65 15.66
CA GLY A 47 28.21 31.02 16.49
C GLY A 47 27.58 29.78 17.12
N THR A 48 28.06 29.38 18.29
CA THR A 48 27.44 28.37 19.14
C THR A 48 26.10 28.88 19.66
N THR A 49 25.02 28.35 19.11
CA THR A 49 23.73 28.27 19.81
C THR A 49 23.18 26.90 19.47
N GLU A 50 23.27 25.97 20.42
CA GLU A 50 22.61 24.68 20.31
C GLU A 50 21.14 24.93 19.99
N CYS A 51 20.72 24.49 18.81
CA CYS A 51 19.32 24.49 18.43
C CYS A 51 18.66 23.45 19.35
N ARG A 52 18.14 23.93 20.50
CA ARG A 52 17.34 23.14 21.42
C ARG A 52 16.27 22.46 20.57
N LYS A 53 16.42 21.15 20.35
CA LYS A 53 15.53 20.34 19.49
C LYS A 53 14.10 20.63 19.92
N ALA A 54 13.36 21.33 19.08
CA ALA A 54 11.95 21.59 19.30
C ALA A 54 11.22 20.25 19.40
N PRO A 55 10.25 20.09 20.32
CA PRO A 55 9.38 18.92 20.32
C PRO A 55 8.69 18.84 18.97
N GLN A 56 8.78 17.71 18.28
CA GLN A 56 8.21 17.48 16.95
C GLN A 56 6.67 17.40 17.08
N PRO A 57 5.86 18.29 16.47
CA PRO A 57 4.42 18.18 16.57
C PRO A 57 3.75 18.39 15.20
N GLU A 58 3.90 17.46 14.25
CA GLU A 58 2.96 17.33 13.12
C GLU A 58 3.24 16.03 12.35
N ALA A 59 2.42 15.00 12.60
CA ALA A 59 2.35 13.84 11.72
C ALA A 59 1.63 14.27 10.44
N ASP A 60 2.41 14.64 9.43
CA ASP A 60 1.92 14.77 8.05
C ASP A 60 1.62 13.35 7.56
N VAL A 61 0.46 12.82 7.93
CA VAL A 61 -0.01 11.53 7.42
C VAL A 61 -0.19 11.74 5.93
N PRO A 62 0.54 11.01 5.07
CA PRO A 62 0.42 11.20 3.64
C PRO A 62 -1.05 11.05 3.25
N VAL A 63 -1.49 11.97 2.39
CA VAL A 63 -2.87 12.02 1.91
C VAL A 63 -3.32 10.70 1.27
N HIS A 64 -2.37 9.92 0.73
CA HIS A 64 -2.62 8.64 0.09
C HIS A 64 -3.21 7.61 1.07
N GLU A 65 -2.50 7.31 2.16
CA GLU A 65 -2.93 6.36 3.19
C GLU A 65 -4.11 6.87 4.00
N THR A 66 -4.21 8.18 4.22
CA THR A 66 -5.39 8.78 4.88
C THR A 66 -6.66 8.54 4.05
N GLY A 67 -6.57 8.72 2.73
CA GLY A 67 -7.67 8.42 1.80
C GLY A 67 -8.12 6.95 1.88
N ILE A 68 -7.15 6.03 1.92
CA ILE A 68 -7.41 4.60 2.08
C ILE A 68 -8.09 4.31 3.42
N ALA A 69 -7.56 4.86 4.52
CA ALA A 69 -8.09 4.65 5.86
C ALA A 69 -9.56 5.10 5.97
N MET A 70 -9.90 6.27 5.42
CA MET A 70 -11.29 6.75 5.39
C MET A 70 -12.22 5.76 4.70
N GLU A 71 -11.81 5.21 3.56
CA GLU A 71 -12.62 4.26 2.79
C GLU A 71 -12.78 2.92 3.52
N VAL A 72 -11.72 2.40 4.14
CA VAL A 72 -11.78 1.20 4.98
C VAL A 72 -12.76 1.38 6.13
N LEU A 73 -12.69 2.52 6.84
CA LEU A 73 -13.60 2.78 7.96
C LEU A 73 -15.04 3.05 7.51
N ARG A 74 -15.25 3.59 6.30
CA ARG A 74 -16.58 3.70 5.69
C ARG A 74 -17.18 2.31 5.49
N LEU A 75 -16.43 1.40 4.86
CA LEU A 75 -16.86 0.02 4.61
C LEU A 75 -17.11 -0.77 5.91
N ALA A 76 -16.27 -0.56 6.93
CA ALA A 76 -16.43 -1.18 8.24
C ALA A 76 -17.75 -0.73 8.90
N ARG A 77 -18.06 0.58 8.87
CA ARG A 77 -19.31 1.13 9.39
C ARG A 77 -20.53 0.59 8.65
N GLU A 78 -20.52 0.62 7.32
CA GLU A 78 -21.62 0.10 6.51
C GLU A 78 -21.86 -1.39 6.76
N THR A 79 -20.79 -2.15 6.99
CA THR A 79 -20.89 -3.57 7.35
C THR A 79 -21.51 -3.71 8.74
N ALA A 80 -21.03 -3.00 9.76
CA ALA A 80 -21.61 -3.05 11.10
C ALA A 80 -23.09 -2.64 11.11
N GLU A 81 -23.47 -1.59 10.39
CA GLU A 81 -24.86 -1.13 10.25
C GLU A 81 -25.75 -2.20 9.61
N ARG A 82 -25.29 -2.82 8.51
CA ARG A 82 -26.04 -3.89 7.83
C ARG A 82 -26.30 -5.08 8.73
N GLU A 83 -25.34 -5.41 9.60
CA GLU A 83 -25.42 -6.54 10.53
C GLU A 83 -26.13 -6.16 11.85
N GLY A 84 -26.51 -4.89 12.04
CA GLY A 84 -27.16 -4.41 13.26
C GLY A 84 -26.24 -4.38 14.49
N ALA A 85 -24.92 -4.37 14.27
CA ALA A 85 -23.94 -4.35 15.34
C ALA A 85 -23.92 -3.00 16.06
N ALA A 86 -23.78 -3.04 17.39
CA ALA A 86 -23.67 -1.83 18.19
C ALA A 86 -22.23 -1.28 18.18
N ARG A 87 -21.24 -2.17 18.12
CA ARG A 87 -19.81 -1.83 18.17
C ARG A 87 -18.96 -2.77 17.31
N ILE A 88 -17.82 -2.25 16.84
CA ILE A 88 -16.74 -2.99 16.21
C ILE A 88 -15.60 -3.13 17.24
N ALA A 89 -15.23 -4.36 17.58
CA ALA A 89 -14.16 -4.65 18.53
C ALA A 89 -12.78 -4.76 17.86
N ARG A 90 -12.71 -5.33 16.65
CA ARG A 90 -11.47 -5.50 15.88
C ARG A 90 -11.75 -5.35 14.40
N LEU A 91 -10.81 -4.73 13.69
CA LEU A 91 -10.74 -4.69 12.24
C LEU A 91 -9.38 -5.21 11.78
N LYS A 92 -9.41 -6.21 10.90
CA LYS A 92 -8.20 -6.83 10.33
C LYS A 92 -8.03 -6.38 8.89
N VAL A 93 -6.94 -5.70 8.61
CA VAL A 93 -6.61 -5.20 7.27
C VAL A 93 -5.38 -5.93 6.75
N VAL A 94 -5.50 -6.51 5.55
CA VAL A 94 -4.40 -7.16 4.85
C VAL A 94 -3.84 -6.21 3.81
N VAL A 95 -2.53 -6.01 3.84
CA VAL A 95 -1.78 -5.20 2.87
C VAL A 95 -0.76 -6.10 2.18
N GLY A 96 -0.90 -6.24 0.87
CA GLY A 96 0.06 -6.92 0.03
C GLY A 96 1.36 -6.14 -0.04
N ARG A 97 2.50 -6.83 0.06
CA ARG A 97 3.84 -6.23 -0.02
C ARG A 97 4.10 -5.41 -1.29
N TRP A 98 3.37 -5.70 -2.36
CA TRP A 98 3.45 -5.07 -3.68
C TRP A 98 2.26 -4.16 -3.99
N SER A 99 1.36 -3.94 -3.02
CA SER A 99 0.20 -3.04 -3.18
C SER A 99 0.59 -1.57 -3.34
N GLY A 100 1.81 -1.19 -2.97
CA GLY A 100 2.30 0.19 -2.97
C GLY A 100 1.86 1.01 -1.75
N VAL A 101 1.21 0.37 -0.77
CA VAL A 101 0.75 0.99 0.48
C VAL A 101 1.76 0.74 1.60
N GLU A 102 2.08 1.77 2.39
CA GLU A 102 2.91 1.62 3.59
C GLU A 102 2.06 1.19 4.81
N PRO A 103 2.21 -0.06 5.32
CA PRO A 103 1.31 -0.61 6.33
C PRO A 103 1.27 0.18 7.65
N GLU A 104 2.42 0.67 8.12
CA GLU A 104 2.47 1.41 9.40
C GLU A 104 1.85 2.81 9.28
N THR A 105 2.01 3.45 8.14
CA THR A 105 1.34 4.71 7.85
C THR A 105 -0.18 4.53 7.77
N LEU A 106 -0.64 3.46 7.10
CA LEU A 106 -2.07 3.13 7.04
C LEU A 106 -2.64 2.80 8.42
N ARG A 107 -1.92 2.02 9.24
CA ARG A 107 -2.30 1.75 10.64
C ARG A 107 -2.51 3.05 11.40
N PHE A 108 -1.52 3.93 11.35
CA PHE A 108 -1.58 5.21 12.06
C PHE A 108 -2.79 6.04 11.60
N ALA A 109 -3.04 6.10 10.29
CA ALA A 109 -4.20 6.77 9.72
C ALA A 109 -5.52 6.17 10.22
N LEU A 110 -5.64 4.84 10.22
CA LEU A 110 -6.83 4.14 10.73
C LEU A 110 -7.07 4.46 12.20
N GLU A 111 -6.05 4.28 13.04
CA GLU A 111 -6.12 4.51 14.49
C GLU A 111 -6.49 5.95 14.84
N THR A 112 -5.97 6.92 14.09
CA THR A 112 -6.29 8.35 14.28
C THR A 112 -7.74 8.69 13.88
N LEU A 113 -8.32 7.94 12.95
CA LEU A 113 -9.67 8.16 12.42
C LEU A 113 -10.74 7.29 13.10
N LEU A 114 -10.39 6.50 14.13
CA LEU A 114 -11.33 5.73 14.94
C LEU A 114 -12.17 6.65 15.83
N GLU A 115 -13.17 7.27 15.22
CA GLU A 115 -14.10 8.17 15.89
C GLU A 115 -15.55 7.68 15.75
N GLY A 116 -16.36 8.01 16.74
CA GLY A 116 -17.78 7.70 16.81
C GLY A 116 -18.11 6.41 17.57
N PRO A 117 -19.37 6.24 17.99
CA PRO A 117 -19.77 5.24 18.99
C PRO A 117 -19.56 3.79 18.53
N VAL A 118 -19.62 3.53 17.23
CA VAL A 118 -19.46 2.18 16.65
C VAL A 118 -17.99 1.74 16.59
N LEU A 119 -17.06 2.68 16.39
CA LEU A 119 -15.61 2.40 16.22
C LEU A 119 -14.80 2.69 17.49
N GLU A 120 -15.42 3.29 18.50
CA GLU A 120 -14.73 3.67 19.74
C GLU A 120 -14.14 2.43 20.43
N GLY A 121 -12.81 2.43 20.58
CA GLY A 121 -12.07 1.34 21.20
C GLY A 121 -11.79 0.13 20.30
N ALA A 122 -12.12 0.22 19.00
CA ALA A 122 -11.79 -0.82 18.03
C ALA A 122 -10.26 -1.00 17.92
N ARG A 123 -9.81 -2.25 17.79
CA ARG A 123 -8.39 -2.58 17.57
C ARG A 123 -8.10 -2.76 16.09
N VAL A 124 -7.02 -2.15 15.62
CA VAL A 124 -6.53 -2.30 14.24
C VAL A 124 -5.48 -3.42 14.18
N GLU A 125 -5.80 -4.50 13.49
CA GLU A 125 -4.85 -5.56 13.18
C GLU A 125 -4.40 -5.44 11.72
N MET A 126 -3.09 -5.43 11.49
CA MET A 126 -2.52 -5.38 10.13
C MET A 126 -1.79 -6.67 9.86
N GLU A 127 -2.03 -7.25 8.68
CA GLU A 127 -1.28 -8.38 8.14
C GLU A 127 -0.61 -7.97 6.84
N VAL A 128 0.70 -8.22 6.72
CA VAL A 128 1.42 -8.02 5.45
C VAL A 128 1.47 -9.34 4.69
N ARG A 129 0.90 -9.36 3.50
CA ARG A 129 0.89 -10.55 2.64
C ARG A 129 2.04 -10.51 1.65
N GLU A 130 2.90 -11.52 1.73
CA GLU A 130 4.02 -11.69 0.79
C GLU A 130 3.51 -12.04 -0.62
N ALA A 131 4.30 -11.65 -1.63
CA ALA A 131 3.95 -11.94 -3.01
C ALA A 131 4.11 -13.42 -3.36
N GLU A 132 3.08 -13.96 -4.00
CA GLU A 132 3.05 -15.32 -4.55
C GLU A 132 2.76 -15.23 -6.04
N PHE A 133 3.48 -16.02 -6.82
CA PHE A 133 3.36 -16.09 -8.26
C PHE A 133 2.98 -17.50 -8.68
N SER A 134 2.21 -17.61 -9.76
CA SER A 134 1.83 -18.86 -10.39
C SER A 134 2.40 -18.93 -11.80
N CYS A 135 3.13 -20.00 -12.12
CA CYS A 135 3.65 -20.20 -13.47
C CYS A 135 2.54 -20.60 -14.44
N GLY A 136 2.33 -19.83 -15.51
CA GLY A 136 1.37 -20.17 -16.56
C GLY A 136 1.69 -21.44 -17.36
N HIS A 137 2.91 -21.99 -17.22
CA HIS A 137 3.35 -23.16 -17.99
C HIS A 137 3.26 -24.48 -17.23
N CYS A 138 3.68 -24.49 -15.95
CA CYS A 138 3.69 -25.71 -15.14
C CYS A 138 2.77 -25.65 -13.92
N GLY A 139 2.12 -24.51 -13.66
CA GLY A 139 1.22 -24.31 -12.52
C GLY A 139 1.91 -24.26 -11.16
N ALA A 140 3.25 -24.31 -11.10
CA ALA A 140 3.98 -24.19 -9.85
C ALA A 140 3.76 -22.81 -9.24
N ARG A 141 3.48 -22.78 -7.93
CA ARG A 141 3.42 -21.56 -7.13
C ARG A 141 4.73 -21.31 -6.41
N PHE A 142 5.20 -20.08 -6.43
CA PHE A 142 6.48 -19.71 -5.85
C PHE A 142 6.52 -18.25 -5.43
N ARG A 143 7.46 -17.91 -4.54
CA ARG A 143 7.78 -16.53 -4.21
C ARG A 143 8.91 -16.05 -5.11
N ALA A 144 8.75 -14.87 -5.69
CA ALA A 144 9.77 -14.21 -6.49
C ALA A 144 10.23 -12.93 -5.79
N GLN A 145 11.48 -12.52 -6.04
CA GLN A 145 11.98 -11.22 -5.58
C GLN A 145 11.74 -10.15 -6.64
N GLY A 146 11.69 -10.53 -7.92
CA GLY A 146 11.39 -9.67 -9.06
C GLY A 146 10.20 -10.19 -9.86
N TYR A 147 9.51 -9.25 -10.52
CA TYR A 147 8.36 -9.56 -11.38
C TYR A 147 8.72 -10.44 -12.60
N PHE A 148 10.00 -10.48 -12.97
CA PHE A 148 10.52 -11.19 -14.13
C PHE A 148 11.35 -12.42 -13.76
N ASP A 149 11.34 -12.85 -12.50
CA ASP A 149 12.09 -14.03 -12.10
C ASP A 149 11.54 -15.28 -12.82
N PRO A 150 12.41 -16.14 -13.40
CA PRO A 150 11.97 -17.35 -14.05
C PRO A 150 11.42 -18.34 -13.02
N CYS A 151 10.48 -19.18 -13.43
CA CYS A 151 9.90 -20.20 -12.58
C CYS A 151 10.99 -21.18 -12.09
N PRO A 152 11.14 -21.41 -10.76
CA PRO A 152 12.16 -22.30 -10.23
C PRO A 152 11.93 -23.78 -10.58
N ALA A 153 10.71 -24.16 -10.97
CA ALA A 153 10.38 -25.54 -11.31
C ALA A 153 10.65 -25.90 -12.77
N CYS A 154 10.42 -24.98 -13.72
CA CYS A 154 10.54 -25.27 -15.15
C CYS A 154 11.46 -24.31 -15.94
N GLY A 155 11.98 -23.27 -15.29
CA GLY A 155 12.89 -22.28 -15.86
C GLY A 155 12.25 -21.28 -16.84
N ARG A 156 10.93 -21.34 -17.04
CA ARG A 156 10.22 -20.42 -17.95
C ARG A 156 9.83 -19.12 -17.25
N GLU A 157 9.88 -18.04 -18.00
CA GLU A 157 9.38 -16.72 -17.60
C GLU A 157 7.86 -16.62 -17.80
N GLY A 158 7.28 -15.49 -17.37
CA GLY A 158 5.84 -15.22 -17.52
C GLY A 158 5.00 -15.87 -16.43
N ALA A 159 5.45 -15.81 -15.18
CA ALA A 159 4.59 -16.10 -14.04
C ALA A 159 3.70 -14.90 -13.72
N GLU A 160 2.48 -15.17 -13.26
CA GLU A 160 1.51 -14.16 -12.88
C GLU A 160 1.48 -14.03 -11.36
N MET A 161 1.38 -12.82 -10.83
CA MET A 161 1.18 -12.60 -9.40
C MET A 161 -0.25 -13.02 -9.04
N VAL A 162 -0.39 -13.86 -8.00
CA VAL A 162 -1.67 -14.38 -7.52
C VAL A 162 -2.00 -13.94 -6.09
N ALA A 163 -1.02 -13.40 -5.37
CA ALA A 163 -1.17 -12.74 -4.07
C ALA A 163 0.00 -11.76 -3.86
N GLY A 164 -0.16 -10.84 -2.92
CA GLY A 164 0.82 -9.84 -2.51
C GLY A 164 0.58 -8.43 -3.03
N ASP A 165 -0.47 -8.19 -3.81
CA ASP A 165 -0.90 -6.86 -4.27
C ASP A 165 -2.19 -6.37 -3.59
N GLU A 166 -2.68 -7.11 -2.58
CA GLU A 166 -4.00 -6.86 -2.02
C GLU A 166 -4.06 -5.65 -1.07
N LEU A 167 -5.25 -5.06 -0.93
CA LEU A 167 -5.59 -4.14 0.14
C LEU A 167 -7.02 -4.45 0.57
N LEU A 168 -7.18 -5.15 1.69
CA LEU A 168 -8.44 -5.80 2.06
C LEU A 168 -8.79 -5.54 3.52
N LEU A 169 -10.06 -5.20 3.78
CA LEU A 169 -10.67 -5.41 5.09
C LEU A 169 -11.08 -6.88 5.18
N GLU A 170 -10.22 -7.71 5.78
CA GLU A 170 -10.34 -9.16 5.78
C GLU A 170 -11.31 -9.67 6.85
N GLU A 171 -11.27 -9.10 8.05
CA GLU A 171 -12.16 -9.47 9.15
C GLU A 171 -12.67 -8.24 9.89
N LEU A 172 -13.92 -8.35 10.34
CA LEU A 172 -14.55 -7.41 11.26
C LEU A 172 -15.18 -8.20 12.40
N ASP A 173 -14.69 -7.97 13.61
CA ASP A 173 -15.31 -8.50 14.83
C ASP A 173 -16.28 -7.47 15.37
N VAL A 174 -17.53 -7.87 15.47
CA VAL A 174 -18.63 -7.02 15.94
C VAL A 174 -19.24 -7.56 17.24
N GLU A 175 -19.77 -6.64 18.03
CA GLU A 175 -20.51 -6.93 19.26
C GLU A 175 -21.97 -6.50 19.11
N ASP A 176 -22.86 -7.43 19.44
CA ASP A 176 -24.30 -7.19 19.46
C ASP A 176 -24.69 -6.49 20.77
N GLY A 177 -25.57 -5.50 20.67
CA GLY A 177 -26.08 -4.71 21.80
C GLY A 177 -27.28 -5.33 22.49
#